data_AF-A0A930F293-F1
#
_entry.id   AF-A0A930F293-F1
#
_cell.length_a   1.000
_cell.length_b   1.000
_cell.length_c   1.000
_cell.angle_alpha   90.00
_cell.angle_beta   90.00
_cell.angle_gamma   90.00
#
_symmetry.space_group_name_H-M   'P 1'
#
loop_
_entity.id
_entity.type
_entity.pdbx_description
1 polymer ?
#
loop_
_entity_poly.entity_id
_entity_poly.type
_entity_poly.pdbx_seq_one_letter_code
_entity_poly.pdbx_strand_id
1 'polypeptide(L)'
;MSLAVLAYLAVINIIAFGLYGLDKYRAMNNMWRIPEKTLLGVAAIGGAYGAYLGMRIFHHKTKHLKFQIGVPIMMLVWIYFVTKGFPEIR
;
A
#
# COMPACT_ATOMS: atom_id res chain seq x y z
N MET A 1 -19.13 -5.46 -8.00
CA MET A 1 -17.65 -5.48 -8.01
C MET A 1 -17.20 -6.75 -8.69
N SER A 2 -16.47 -6.68 -9.80
CA SER A 2 -16.10 -7.87 -10.59
C SER A 2 -14.96 -8.65 -9.94
N LEU A 3 -14.95 -9.98 -10.14
CA LEU A 3 -13.90 -10.87 -9.62
C LEU A 3 -12.48 -10.42 -10.05
N ALA A 4 -12.36 -9.86 -11.25
CA ALA A 4 -11.11 -9.30 -11.77
C ALA A 4 -10.56 -8.14 -10.92
N VAL A 5 -11.43 -7.25 -10.42
CA VAL A 5 -11.01 -6.12 -9.56
C VAL A 5 -10.52 -6.62 -8.21
N LEU A 6 -11.21 -7.61 -7.62
CA LEU A 6 -10.78 -8.24 -6.37
C LEU A 6 -9.43 -8.95 -6.52
N ALA A 7 -9.24 -9.69 -7.62
CA ALA A 7 -7.98 -10.37 -7.92
C ALA A 7 -6.83 -9.37 -8.12
N TYR A 8 -7.07 -8.28 -8.87
CA TYR A 8 -6.09 -7.20 -9.04
C TYR A 8 -5.70 -6.57 -7.69
N LEU A 9 -6.68 -6.23 -6.85
CA LEU A 9 -6.45 -5.68 -5.52
C LEU A 9 -5.67 -6.65 -4.62
N ALA A 10 -5.97 -7.95 -4.67
CA ALA A 10 -5.22 -8.94 -3.90
C ALA A 10 -3.73 -8.98 -4.33
N VAL A 11 -3.47 -9.03 -5.64
CA VAL A 11 -2.10 -9.07 -6.17
C VAL A 11 -1.31 -7.80 -5.82
N ILE A 12 -1.89 -6.61 -6.01
CA ILE A 12 -1.18 -5.37 -5.73
C ILE A 12 -0.89 -5.18 -4.24
N ASN A 13 -1.75 -5.69 -3.35
CA ASN A 13 -1.50 -5.67 -1.91
C ASN A 13 -0.37 -6.63 -1.50
N ILE A 14 -0.26 -7.81 -2.13
CA ILE A 14 0.87 -8.73 -1.92
C ILE A 14 2.18 -8.07 -2.37
N ILE A 15 2.19 -7.43 -3.55
CA ILE A 15 3.36 -6.69 -4.06
C ILE A 15 3.73 -5.55 -3.11
N ALA A 16 2.76 -4.76 -2.66
CA ALA A 16 2.98 -3.68 -1.71
C ALA A 16 3.62 -4.18 -0.41
N PHE A 17 3.09 -5.26 0.16
CA PHE A 17 3.64 -5.87 1.36
C PHE A 17 5.10 -6.31 1.16
N GLY A 18 5.38 -7.00 0.05
CA GLY A 18 6.73 -7.44 -0.31
C GLY A 18 7.72 -6.28 -0.47
N LEU A 19 7.30 -5.17 -1.08
CA LEU A 19 8.14 -3.97 -1.24
C LEU A 19 8.52 -3.34 0.11
N TYR A 20 7.59 -3.27 1.06
CA TYR A 20 7.90 -2.77 2.40
C TYR A 20 8.85 -3.71 3.17
N GLY A 21 8.71 -5.02 2.99
CA GLY A 21 9.65 -6.00 3.54
C GLY A 21 11.04 -5.88 2.92
N LEU A 22 11.10 -5.72 1.59
CA LEU A 22 12.35 -5.54 0.85
C LEU A 22 13.04 -4.23 1.22
N ASP A 23 12.29 -3.14 1.42
CA ASP A 23 12.85 -1.87 1.90
C ASP A 23 13.48 -2.03 3.28
N LYS A 24 12.82 -2.74 4.21
CA LYS A 24 13.41 -3.07 5.52
C LYS A 24 14.69 -3.89 5.38
N TYR A 25 14.66 -4.95 4.56
CA TYR A 25 15.84 -5.79 4.32
C TYR A 25 17.01 -4.98 3.76
N ARG A 26 16.73 -4.09 2.79
CA ARG A 26 17.73 -3.19 2.22
C ARG A 26 18.27 -2.18 3.24
N ALA A 27 17.41 -1.66 4.11
CA ALA A 27 17.81 -0.77 5.19
C ALA A 27 18.72 -1.47 6.22
N MET A 28 18.50 -2.77 6.49
CA MET A 28 19.34 -3.56 7.41
C MET A 28 20.70 -3.94 6.80
N ASN A 29 20.76 -4.18 5.48
CA ASN A 29 21.98 -4.60 4.79
C ASN A 29 22.79 -3.45 4.18
N ASN A 30 22.54 -2.20 4.58
CA ASN A 30 23.19 -0.99 4.02
C ASN A 30 23.12 -0.91 2.48
N MET A 31 22.06 -1.46 1.89
CA MET A 31 21.83 -1.41 0.45
C MET A 31 21.05 -0.16 0.06
N TRP A 32 21.00 0.13 -1.24
CA TRP A 32 20.25 1.26 -1.77
C TRP A 32 18.75 1.12 -1.46
N ARG A 33 18.21 2.09 -0.71
CA ARG A 33 16.82 2.09 -0.22
C ARG A 33 15.83 2.34 -1.34
N ILE A 34 14.60 1.83 -1.20
CA ILE A 34 13.55 2.04 -2.19
C ILE A 34 13.07 3.49 -2.08
N PRO A 35 12.88 4.22 -3.20
CA PRO A 35 12.36 5.58 -3.17
C PRO A 35 11.00 5.63 -2.49
N GLU A 36 10.80 6.61 -1.59
CA GLU A 36 9.52 6.78 -0.89
C GLU A 36 8.35 6.99 -1.86
N LYS A 37 8.62 7.61 -3.02
CA LYS A 37 7.65 7.80 -4.10
C LYS A 37 7.12 6.48 -4.64
N THR A 38 7.96 5.45 -4.76
CA THR A 38 7.54 4.13 -5.25
C THR A 38 6.65 3.42 -4.22
N LEU A 39 7.03 3.47 -2.94
CA LEU A 39 6.22 2.88 -1.86
C LEU A 39 4.84 3.53 -1.75
N LEU A 40 4.79 4.87 -1.77
CA LEU A 40 3.54 5.62 -1.75
C LEU A 40 2.75 5.47 -3.06
N GLY A 41 3.43 5.38 -4.20
CA GLY A 41 2.79 5.15 -5.49
C GLY A 41 2.08 3.80 -5.54
N VAL A 42 2.72 2.74 -5.03
CA VAL A 42 2.09 1.40 -4.94
C VAL A 42 0.91 1.40 -3.98
N ALA A 43 0.99 2.14 -2.87
CA ALA A 43 -0.17 2.34 -1.99
C ALA A 43 -1.32 3.08 -2.71
N ALA A 44 -1.00 4.11 -3.51
CA ALA A 44 -1.99 4.92 -4.23
C ALA A 44 -2.75 4.14 -5.32
N ILE A 45 -2.09 3.21 -6.04
CA ILE A 45 -2.71 2.41 -7.11
C ILE A 45 -3.56 1.21 -6.62
N GLY A 46 -3.66 1.00 -5.31
CA GLY A 46 -4.51 -0.05 -4.70
C GLY A 46 -3.80 -0.96 -3.70
N GLY A 47 -2.49 -0.77 -3.49
CA GLY A 47 -1.69 -1.54 -2.53
C GLY A 47 -1.73 -1.02 -1.09
N ALA A 48 -2.64 -0.09 -0.77
CA ALA A 48 -2.64 0.61 0.52
C ALA A 48 -2.79 -0.33 1.74
N TYR A 49 -3.55 -1.42 1.61
CA TYR A 49 -3.76 -2.39 2.69
C TYR A 49 -2.48 -3.21 2.97
N GLY A 50 -1.83 -3.69 1.91
CA GLY A 50 -0.56 -4.41 1.98
C GLY A 50 0.60 -3.51 2.43
N ALA A 51 0.60 -2.25 2.00
CA ALA A 51 1.53 -1.24 2.47
C ALA A 51 1.35 -0.99 3.99
N TYR A 52 0.12 -0.82 4.46
CA TYR A 52 -0.19 -0.63 5.88
C TYR A 52 0.22 -1.84 6.74
N LEU A 53 -0.09 -3.05 6.28
CA LEU A 53 0.35 -4.29 6.93
C LEU A 53 1.88 -4.40 6.94
N GLY A 54 2.54 -4.06 5.84
CA GLY A 54 3.99 -4.05 5.73
C GLY A 54 4.61 -3.10 6.76
N MET A 55 4.10 -1.87 6.86
CA MET A 55 4.55 -0.90 7.87
C MET A 55 4.42 -1.44 9.29
N ARG A 56 3.27 -2.04 9.63
CA ARG A 56 2.98 -2.57 10.97
C ARG A 56 3.84 -3.79 11.30
N ILE A 57 3.92 -4.77 10.42
CA ILE A 57 4.66 -6.02 10.65
C ILE A 57 6.16 -5.75 10.68
N PHE A 58 6.68 -5.03 9.68
CA PHE A 58 8.10 -4.74 9.59
C PHE A 58 8.53 -3.63 10.57
N HIS A 59 7.59 -2.95 11.23
CA HIS A 59 7.86 -1.77 12.07
C HIS A 59 8.71 -0.73 11.34
N HIS A 60 8.55 -0.67 10.02
CA HIS A 60 9.37 0.13 9.12
C HIS A 60 8.58 1.34 8.65
N LYS A 61 9.22 2.51 8.69
CA LYS A 61 8.62 3.82 8.37
C LYS A 61 7.35 4.20 9.15
N THR A 62 7.18 3.69 10.37
CA THR A 62 6.08 4.06 11.28
C THR A 62 6.19 5.47 11.89
N LYS A 63 7.40 6.05 11.90
CA LYS A 63 7.65 7.42 12.41
C LYS A 63 7.62 8.51 11.34
N HIS A 64 7.50 8.15 10.06
CA HIS A 64 7.46 9.13 8.98
C HIS A 64 6.01 9.58 8.77
N LEU A 65 5.73 10.85 9.07
CA LEU A 65 4.37 11.44 9.00
C LEU A 65 3.68 11.17 7.65
N LYS A 66 4.45 11.26 6.55
CA LYS A 66 3.98 10.98 5.18
C LYS A 66 3.39 9.59 5.03
N PHE A 67 4.00 8.58 5.66
CA PHE A 67 3.55 7.19 5.61
C PHE A 67 2.47 6.91 6.65
N GLN A 68 2.66 7.45 7.86
CA GLN A 68 1.73 7.27 8.97
C GLN A 68 0.33 7.83 8.67
N ILE A 69 0.25 8.95 7.94
CA ILE A 69 -1.01 9.59 7.56
C ILE A 69 -1.41 9.20 6.14
N GLY A 70 -0.46 9.24 5.19
CA GLY A 70 -0.76 9.00 3.77
C GLY A 70 -1.29 7.61 3.48
N VAL A 71 -0.68 6.56 4.04
CA VAL A 71 -1.11 5.17 3.80
C VAL A 71 -2.52 4.88 4.35
N PRO A 72 -2.87 5.23 5.60
CA PRO A 72 -4.24 5.02 6.08
C PRO A 72 -5.27 5.91 5.36
N ILE A 73 -4.94 7.14 4.96
CA ILE A 73 -5.84 7.94 4.11
C ILE A 73 -6.09 7.22 2.78
N MET A 74 -5.04 6.77 2.09
CA MET A 74 -5.18 6.01 0.84
C MET A 74 -5.98 4.73 1.05
N MET A 75 -5.79 4.05 2.18
CA MET A 75 -6.57 2.86 2.53
C MET A 75 -8.06 3.17 2.69
N LEU A 76 -8.41 4.25 3.40
CA LEU A 76 -9.81 4.68 3.56
C LEU A 76 -10.44 5.08 2.24
N VAL A 77 -9.70 5.79 1.38
CA VAL A 77 -10.14 6.16 0.03
C VAL A 77 -10.44 4.91 -0.78
N TRP A 78 -9.53 3.93 -0.81
CA TRP A 78 -9.76 2.66 -1.52
C TRP A 78 -10.93 1.87 -0.93
N ILE A 79 -11.08 1.82 0.40
CA ILE A 79 -12.23 1.17 1.04
C ILE A 79 -13.54 1.87 0.63
N TYR A 80 -13.57 3.20 0.60
CA TYR A 80 -14.73 3.96 0.14
C TYR A 80 -15.06 3.63 -1.33
N PHE A 81 -14.07 3.65 -2.23
CA PHE A 81 -14.27 3.29 -3.63
C PHE A 81 -14.73 1.84 -3.82
N VAL A 82 -14.22 0.92 -3.02
CA VAL A 82 -14.59 -0.51 -3.06
C VAL A 82 -16.01 -0.72 -2.54
N THR A 83 -16.42 -0.02 -1.48
CA THR A 83 -17.73 -0.19 -0.82
C THR A 83 -18.85 0.61 -1.47
N LYS A 84 -18.56 1.82 -1.95
CA LYS A 84 -19.46 2.67 -2.73
C LYS A 84 -19.35 2.43 -4.23
N GLY A 85 -18.66 1.34 -4.61
CA GLY A 85 -18.34 0.90 -5.96
C GLY A 85 -19.14 1.63 -7.01
N PHE A 86 -18.49 2.58 -7.70
CA PHE A 86 -19.03 3.38 -8.79
C PHE A 86 -20.54 3.63 -8.62
N PRO A 87 -20.99 4.73 -7.98
CA PRO A 87 -22.39 5.12 -8.16
C PRO A 87 -22.61 5.09 -9.66
N GLU A 88 -23.49 4.18 -10.10
CA GLU A 88 -23.65 3.82 -11.50
C GLU A 88 -23.64 5.11 -12.29
N ILE A 89 -22.60 5.32 -13.11
CA ILE A 89 -22.68 6.28 -14.20
C ILE A 89 -23.61 5.59 -15.19
N ARG A 90 -24.91 5.67 -14.92
CA ARG A 90 -26.00 5.28 -15.79
C ARG A 90 -26.89 6.48 -16.00
#